data_AF-A0A519BSD3-F1
#
_entry.id   AF-A0A519BSD3-F1
#
_cell.length_a   1.000
_cell.length_b   1.000
_cell.length_c   1.000
_cell.angle_alpha   90.00
_cell.angle_beta   90.00
_cell.angle_gamma   90.00
#
_symmetry.space_group_name_H-M   'P 1'
#
loop_
_entity.id
_entity.type
_entity.pdbx_description
1 polymer ?
#
loop_
_entity_poly.entity_id
_entity_poly.type
_entity_poly.pdbx_seq_one_letter_code
_entity_poly.pdbx_strand_id
1 'polypeptide(L)'
;MNTIVYVAIALLVLVLLVAFTTGGLGKLFGQVSKTGLDDIDAAQSQCSSFCATTKTQVSTQGTNAWQSSQYCRKDFSIDVTGTGDEEILKCWQDPILVNCKTSKSTPSGTVQLTEQDCPTYFESQSEN
;
A
#
# COMPACT_ATOMS: atom_id res chain seq x y z
N MET A 1 -40.45 10.47 -3.92
CA MET A 1 -39.07 10.02 -4.22
C MET A 1 -39.07 9.50 -5.65
N ASN A 2 -38.61 10.32 -6.61
CA ASN A 2 -38.71 10.00 -8.03
C ASN A 2 -37.76 8.85 -8.37
N THR A 3 -38.32 7.68 -8.68
CA THR A 3 -37.63 6.44 -9.06
C THR A 3 -36.60 6.66 -10.18
N ILE A 4 -36.89 7.58 -11.10
CA ILE A 4 -35.99 8.00 -12.19
C ILE A 4 -34.65 8.54 -11.66
N VAL A 5 -34.67 9.30 -10.56
CA VAL A 5 -33.47 9.88 -9.94
C VAL A 5 -32.61 8.78 -9.32
N TYR A 6 -33.24 7.79 -8.68
CA TYR A 6 -32.51 6.66 -8.08
C TYR A 6 -31.83 5.78 -9.13
N VAL A 7 -32.49 5.54 -10.26
CA VAL A 7 -31.91 4.75 -11.37
C VAL A 7 -30.70 5.46 -11.96
N ALA A 8 -30.75 6.77 -12.15
CA ALA A 8 -29.62 7.55 -12.67
C ALA A 8 -28.41 7.53 -11.73
N ILE A 9 -28.63 7.67 -10.42
CA ILE A 9 -27.56 7.63 -9.41
C ILE A 9 -26.94 6.23 -9.35
N ALA A 10 -27.76 5.17 -9.37
CA ALA A 10 -27.26 3.79 -9.33
C ALA A 10 -26.36 3.47 -10.53
N LEU A 11 -26.74 3.93 -11.73
CA LEU A 11 -25.92 3.75 -12.93
C LEU A 11 -24.58 4.49 -12.85
N LEU A 12 -24.57 5.73 -12.33
CA LEU A 12 -23.33 6.50 -12.14
C LEU A 12 -22.36 5.82 -11.17
N VAL A 13 -22.86 5.30 -10.05
CA VAL A 13 -22.03 4.58 -9.07
C VAL A 13 -21.45 3.31 -9.69
N LEU A 14 -22.22 2.57 -10.47
CA LEU A 14 -21.79 1.33 -11.11
C LEU A 14 -20.68 1.59 -12.15
N VAL A 15 -20.80 2.67 -12.93
CA VAL A 15 -19.74 3.09 -13.88
C VAL A 15 -18.45 3.46 -13.16
N LEU A 16 -18.52 4.15 -12.01
CA LEU A 16 -17.34 4.46 -11.21
C LEU A 16 -16.69 3.19 -10.66
N LEU A 17 -17.47 2.25 -10.13
CA LEU A 17 -16.93 0.97 -9.62
C LEU A 17 -16.21 0.18 -10.72
N VAL A 18 -16.80 0.08 -11.91
CA VAL A 18 -16.15 -0.60 -13.05
C VAL A 18 -14.90 0.14 -13.51
N ALA A 19 -14.89 1.48 -13.51
CA ALA A 19 -13.70 2.26 -13.83
C ALA A 19 -12.56 2.03 -12.82
N PHE A 20 -12.87 1.89 -11.52
CA PHE A 20 -11.88 1.56 -10.49
C PHE A 20 -11.37 0.12 -10.61
N THR A 21 -12.26 -0.86 -10.86
CA THR A 21 -11.85 -2.28 -10.98
C THR A 21 -11.10 -2.57 -12.28
N THR A 22 -11.47 -1.91 -13.39
CA THR A 22 -10.90 -2.19 -14.72
C THR A 22 -9.74 -1.26 -15.09
N GLY A 23 -9.68 -0.05 -14.51
CA GLY A 23 -8.72 0.99 -14.90
C GLY A 23 -7.63 1.32 -13.87
N GLY A 24 -7.84 1.08 -12.57
CA GLY A 24 -6.98 1.66 -11.52
C GLY A 24 -5.89 0.76 -10.96
N LEU A 25 -6.09 -0.56 -10.95
CA LEU A 25 -5.23 -1.46 -10.14
C LEU A 25 -4.80 -2.73 -10.87
N GLY A 26 -5.55 -3.21 -11.87
CA GLY A 26 -5.25 -4.47 -12.56
C GLY A 26 -3.91 -4.51 -13.30
N LYS A 27 -3.37 -3.35 -13.74
CA LYS A 27 -2.05 -3.26 -14.39
C LYS A 27 -0.86 -3.18 -13.42
N LEU A 28 -1.12 -3.00 -12.11
CA LEU A 28 -0.06 -2.99 -11.09
C LEU A 28 0.24 -4.38 -10.50
N PHE A 29 -0.65 -5.36 -10.71
CA PHE A 29 -0.52 -6.71 -10.12
C PHE A 29 -0.29 -7.82 -11.17
N GLY A 30 -0.08 -7.46 -12.43
CA GLY A 30 -0.13 -8.38 -13.57
C GLY A 30 1.18 -9.03 -14.02
N GLN A 31 2.29 -8.86 -13.31
CA GLN A 31 3.57 -9.45 -13.72
C GLN A 31 4.16 -10.29 -12.58
N VAL A 32 3.64 -11.52 -12.45
CA VAL A 32 4.30 -12.58 -11.68
C VAL A 32 4.81 -13.58 -12.71
N SER A 33 6.05 -13.40 -13.15
CA SER A 33 6.86 -14.44 -13.80
C SER A 33 8.32 -14.01 -13.91
N LYS A 34 9.14 -14.58 -13.02
CA LYS A 34 10.55 -14.94 -13.19
C LYS A 34 11.48 -13.83 -13.69
N THR A 35 12.02 -13.04 -12.77
CA THR A 35 13.47 -12.79 -12.59
C THR A 35 13.61 -12.07 -11.24
N GLY A 36 14.39 -12.58 -10.27
CA GLY A 36 14.49 -11.95 -8.95
C GLY A 36 14.84 -10.45 -8.99
N LEU A 37 15.60 -10.00 -10.00
CA LEU A 37 15.85 -8.57 -10.27
C LEU A 37 14.62 -7.80 -10.74
N ASP A 38 13.81 -8.37 -11.64
CA ASP A 38 12.55 -7.75 -12.08
C ASP A 38 11.53 -7.69 -10.92
N ASP A 39 11.58 -8.67 -10.02
CA ASP A 39 10.74 -8.71 -8.83
C ASP A 39 11.16 -7.62 -7.81
N ILE A 40 12.46 -7.31 -7.70
CA ILE A 40 12.96 -6.18 -6.91
C ILE A 40 12.49 -4.85 -7.51
N ASP A 41 12.65 -4.64 -8.81
CA ASP A 41 12.21 -3.41 -9.49
C ASP A 41 10.69 -3.22 -9.38
N ALA A 42 9.92 -4.31 -9.52
CA ALA A 42 8.48 -4.31 -9.32
C ALA A 42 8.11 -3.97 -7.87
N ALA A 43 8.83 -4.54 -6.89
CA ALA A 43 8.64 -4.24 -5.48
C ALA A 43 8.99 -2.78 -5.15
N GLN A 44 10.06 -2.23 -5.71
CA GLN A 44 10.44 -0.82 -5.56
C GLN A 44 9.34 0.13 -6.08
N SER A 45 8.82 -0.17 -7.27
CA SER A 45 7.73 0.60 -7.88
C SER A 45 6.46 0.54 -7.02
N GLN A 46 6.08 -0.66 -6.55
CA GLN A 46 4.93 -0.85 -5.67
C GLN A 46 5.12 -0.12 -4.33
N CYS A 47 6.28 -0.24 -3.69
CA CYS A 47 6.59 0.44 -2.44
C CYS A 47 6.56 1.97 -2.58
N SER A 48 7.01 2.51 -3.72
CA SER A 48 6.92 3.94 -4.02
C SER A 48 5.46 4.38 -4.12
N SER A 49 4.62 3.59 -4.78
CA SER A 49 3.17 3.81 -4.87
C SER A 49 2.47 3.71 -3.50
N PHE A 50 2.83 2.71 -2.69
CA PHE A 50 2.33 2.58 -1.33
C PHE A 50 2.73 3.77 -0.47
N CYS A 51 3.97 4.26 -0.58
CA CYS A 51 4.41 5.44 0.14
C CYS A 51 3.57 6.68 -0.23
N ALA A 52 3.34 6.93 -1.52
CA ALA A 52 2.52 8.05 -1.98
C ALA A 52 1.06 7.95 -1.50
N THR A 53 0.49 6.74 -1.58
CA THR A 53 -0.87 6.45 -1.09
C THR A 53 -0.95 6.68 0.42
N THR A 54 0.01 6.17 1.17
CA THR A 54 0.08 6.29 2.63
C THR A 54 0.19 7.75 3.07
N LYS A 55 1.03 8.55 2.40
CA LYS A 55 1.11 10.00 2.64
C LYS A 55 -0.24 10.69 2.49
N THR A 56 -0.99 10.31 1.45
CA THR A 56 -2.33 10.84 1.19
C THR A 56 -3.33 10.40 2.26
N GLN A 57 -3.27 9.13 2.67
CA GLN A 57 -4.11 8.59 3.75
C GLN A 57 -3.80 9.27 5.09
N VAL A 58 -2.54 9.44 5.48
CA VAL A 58 -2.18 10.18 6.70
C VAL A 58 -2.67 11.63 6.64
N SER A 59 -2.60 12.25 5.47
CA SER A 59 -3.06 13.62 5.28
C SER A 59 -4.58 13.76 5.46
N THR A 60 -5.36 12.73 5.10
CA THR A 60 -6.83 12.77 5.06
C THR A 60 -7.50 12.11 6.27
N GLN A 61 -6.91 11.02 6.79
CA GLN A 61 -7.46 10.17 7.84
C GLN A 61 -6.68 10.28 9.16
N GLY A 62 -5.54 10.96 9.16
CA GLY A 62 -4.70 11.16 10.35
C GLY A 62 -3.59 10.12 10.50
N THR A 63 -2.78 10.28 11.54
CA THR A 63 -1.53 9.52 11.76
C THR A 63 -1.76 8.01 11.88
N ASN A 64 -2.91 7.58 12.38
CA ASN A 64 -3.26 6.17 12.57
C ASN A 64 -3.28 5.38 11.25
N ALA A 65 -3.53 6.06 10.12
CA ALA A 65 -3.53 5.41 8.80
C ALA A 65 -2.15 4.87 8.39
N TRP A 66 -1.07 5.34 9.02
CA TRP A 66 0.30 4.90 8.76
C TRP A 66 0.51 3.42 9.08
N GLN A 67 0.19 3.01 10.31
CA GLN A 67 0.41 1.64 10.80
C GLN A 67 -0.42 0.59 10.05
N SER A 68 -1.63 0.98 9.59
CA SER A 68 -2.50 0.11 8.79
C SER A 68 -2.19 0.14 7.29
N SER A 69 -1.25 0.98 6.85
CA SER A 69 -0.97 1.17 5.43
C SER A 69 -0.30 -0.05 4.79
N GLN A 70 -0.45 -0.15 3.48
CA GLN A 70 0.24 -1.18 2.70
C GLN A 70 1.76 -1.01 2.75
N TYR A 71 2.26 0.21 2.92
CA TYR A 71 3.69 0.44 3.10
C TYR A 71 4.24 -0.31 4.32
N CYS A 72 3.53 -0.29 5.46
CA CYS A 72 3.95 -0.99 6.67
C CYS A 72 3.64 -2.50 6.66
N ARG A 73 2.53 -2.89 6.05
CA ARG A 73 1.99 -4.26 6.16
C ARG A 73 2.39 -5.19 5.02
N LYS A 74 2.70 -4.67 3.84
CA LYS A 74 3.00 -5.53 2.69
C LYS A 74 4.35 -6.20 2.86
N ASP A 75 4.33 -7.51 2.69
CA ASP A 75 5.50 -8.37 2.56
C ASP A 75 5.72 -8.73 1.08
N PHE A 76 6.98 -8.74 0.68
CA PHE A 76 7.44 -9.17 -0.63
C PHE A 76 8.26 -10.44 -0.47
N SER A 77 7.84 -11.51 -1.12
CA SER A 77 8.61 -12.75 -1.23
C SER A 77 9.45 -12.64 -2.49
N ILE A 78 10.76 -12.51 -2.36
CA ILE A 78 11.67 -12.28 -3.48
C ILE A 78 12.85 -13.24 -3.36
N ASP A 79 13.15 -13.96 -4.44
CA ASP A 79 14.40 -14.72 -4.56
C ASP A 79 15.56 -13.76 -4.92
N VAL A 80 16.25 -13.28 -3.88
CA VAL A 80 17.36 -12.33 -4.01
C VAL A 80 18.59 -12.99 -4.65
N THR A 81 18.76 -14.30 -4.47
CA THR A 81 19.99 -15.02 -4.86
C THR A 81 19.89 -15.76 -6.19
N GLY A 82 18.68 -15.89 -6.73
CA GLY A 82 18.41 -16.64 -7.96
C GLY A 82 18.49 -18.16 -7.76
N THR A 83 18.52 -18.64 -6.52
CA THR A 83 18.59 -20.08 -6.18
C THR A 83 17.21 -20.73 -6.07
N GLY A 84 16.14 -19.92 -6.09
CA GLY A 84 14.77 -20.33 -5.81
C GLY A 84 14.37 -20.18 -4.34
N ASP A 85 15.27 -19.70 -3.47
CA ASP A 85 14.98 -19.44 -2.05
C ASP A 85 14.43 -18.01 -1.89
N GLU A 86 13.13 -17.91 -1.59
CA GLU A 86 12.49 -16.61 -1.41
C GLU A 86 12.72 -16.04 0.00
N GLU A 87 13.14 -14.78 0.07
CA GLU A 87 13.24 -14.01 1.31
C GLU A 87 12.04 -13.07 1.46
N ILE A 88 11.52 -12.96 2.69
CA ILE A 88 10.43 -12.05 3.02
C ILE A 88 11.01 -10.67 3.39
N LEU A 89 10.77 -9.70 2.52
CA LEU A 89 11.30 -8.35 2.65
C LEU A 89 10.19 -7.30 2.76
N LYS A 90 10.48 -6.26 3.54
CA LYS A 90 9.70 -5.03 3.66
C LYS A 90 10.20 -3.97 2.69
N CYS A 91 9.36 -2.98 2.42
CA CYS A 91 9.70 -1.87 1.52
C CYS A 91 11.00 -1.15 1.84
N TRP A 92 11.32 -0.99 3.13
CA TRP A 92 12.52 -0.30 3.61
C TRP A 92 13.75 -1.21 3.75
N GLN A 93 13.63 -2.50 3.49
CA GLN A 93 14.73 -3.47 3.59
C GLN A 93 15.44 -3.61 2.26
N ASP A 94 16.75 -3.90 2.32
CA ASP A 94 17.56 -4.23 1.15
C ASP A 94 17.07 -5.55 0.51
N PRO A 95 17.08 -5.70 -0.83
CA PRO A 95 17.47 -4.73 -1.86
C PRO A 95 16.35 -3.77 -2.35
N ILE A 96 15.16 -3.78 -1.75
CA ILE A 96 14.05 -2.90 -2.15
C ILE A 96 14.35 -1.43 -1.77
N LEU A 97 14.76 -1.18 -0.52
CA LEU A 97 15.29 0.10 -0.02
C LEU A 97 14.46 1.36 -0.33
N VAL A 98 13.13 1.25 -0.37
CA VAL A 98 12.21 2.38 -0.54
C VAL A 98 11.80 2.93 0.83
N ASN A 99 12.48 3.98 1.26
CA ASN A 99 12.17 4.68 2.51
C ASN A 99 11.00 5.67 2.33
N CYS A 100 10.01 5.59 3.23
CA CYS A 100 8.87 6.50 3.25
C CYS A 100 8.82 7.29 4.56
N LYS A 101 8.65 8.60 4.43
CA LYS A 101 8.43 9.51 5.55
C LYS A 101 7.29 10.48 5.25
N THR A 102 6.51 10.84 6.27
CA THR A 102 5.48 11.88 6.18
C THR A 102 5.33 12.63 7.49
N SER A 103 4.64 13.77 7.45
CA SER A 103 4.40 14.63 8.60
C SER A 103 2.94 15.04 8.67
N LYS A 104 2.36 15.11 9.87
CA LYS A 104 1.02 15.67 10.07
C LYS A 104 1.03 16.67 11.22
N SER A 105 0.55 17.88 10.94
CA SER A 105 0.30 18.88 11.97
C SER A 105 -0.92 18.50 12.79
N THR A 106 -0.75 18.50 14.10
CA THR A 106 -1.79 18.29 15.12
C THR A 106 -1.85 19.52 16.02
N PRO A 107 -2.92 19.71 16.83
CA PRO A 107 -2.99 20.80 17.80
C PRO A 107 -1.83 20.81 18.80
N SER A 108 -1.21 19.65 19.04
CA SER A 108 -0.10 19.45 19.99
C SER A 108 1.29 19.59 19.35
N GLY A 109 1.36 19.82 18.03
CA GLY A 109 2.62 19.91 17.27
C GLY A 109 2.63 19.05 16.01
N THR A 110 3.79 18.92 15.37
CA THR A 110 3.95 18.10 14.16
C THR A 110 4.41 16.69 14.52
N VAL A 111 3.65 15.69 14.08
CA VAL A 111 4.04 14.28 14.21
C VAL A 111 4.73 13.85 12.93
N GLN A 112 5.95 13.33 13.06
CA GLN A 112 6.70 12.69 11.98
C GLN A 112 6.45 11.19 12.01
N LEU A 113 6.26 10.60 10.83
CA LEU A 113 6.02 9.18 10.65
C LEU A 113 7.02 8.62 9.64
N THR A 114 7.65 7.52 10.00
CA THR A 114 8.72 6.83 9.29
C THR A 114 8.52 5.32 9.34
N GLU A 115 9.37 4.56 8.66
CA GLU A 115 9.38 3.10 8.71
C GLU A 115 9.50 2.51 10.12
N GLN A 116 10.09 3.25 11.06
CA GLN A 116 10.23 2.84 12.46
C GLN A 116 8.89 2.84 13.21
N ASP A 117 7.91 3.60 12.71
CA ASP A 117 6.56 3.67 13.26
C ASP A 117 5.64 2.58 12.70
N CYS A 118 6.16 1.71 11.81
CA CYS A 118 5.44 0.53 11.35
C CYS A 118 5.46 -0.56 12.45
N PRO A 119 4.37 -1.35 12.60
CA PRO A 119 4.35 -2.44 13.54
C PRO A 119 5.40 -3.50 13.17
N THR A 120 6.31 -3.80 14.10
CA THR A 120 7.13 -5.02 14.03
C THR A 120 6.20 -6.19 14.29
N TYR A 121 6.10 -7.13 13.35
CA TYR A 121 5.22 -8.30 13.43
C TYR A 121 5.50 -9.13 14.68
N PHE A 122 4.84 -8.82 15.81
CA PHE A 122 4.62 -9.71 16.95
C PHE A 122 3.33 -9.39 17.75
N GLU A 123 2.51 -8.42 17.35
CA GLU A 123 1.27 -8.08 18.07
C GLU A 123 0.04 -8.03 17.16
N SER A 124 -0.17 -9.10 16.40
CA SER A 124 -1.48 -9.32 15.80
C SER A 124 -1.74 -10.81 15.68
N GLN A 125 -1.92 -11.50 16.82
CA GLN A 125 -2.79 -12.68 17.03
C GLN A 125 -2.88 -13.02 18.53
N SER A 126 -3.52 -12.17 19.34
CA SER A 126 -3.98 -12.56 20.68
C SER A 126 -5.13 -11.65 21.15
N GLU A 127 -6.25 -11.67 20.45
CA GLU A 127 -7.54 -11.40 21.09
C GLU A 127 -8.45 -12.58 20.71
N ASN A 128 -8.60 -13.49 21.67
CA ASN A 128 -9.54 -14.60 21.69
C ASN A 128 -10.55 -14.31 22.80
#